data_AF-A0A7K2X1Y8-F1
#
_entry.id   AF-A0A7K2X1Y8-F1
#
_cell.length_a   1.000
_cell.length_b   1.000
_cell.length_c   1.000
_cell.angle_alpha   90.00
_cell.angle_beta   90.00
_cell.angle_gamma   90.00
#
_symmetry.space_group_name_H-M   'P 1'
#
loop_
_entity.id
_entity.type
_entity.pdbx_description
1 polymer ?
#
loop_
_entity_poly.entity_id
_entity_poly.type
_entity_poly.pdbx_seq_one_letter_code
_entity_poly.pdbx_strand_id
1 'polypeptide(L)'
;AGLLAEAQSARRTAELDRWLAESATGGRLLTDRALDPARDTVATARRLTVRLSAERTEPLLTAVPQAFHGTVNDTLLTALALAAGDWAARHGKPANGLTVDLEGHGREQDLVPGADLTRTVGWLTSVYPLRLTADSYDARAVVGGTQDAGAALKEIKERIRGVPDGGIGAGLLRYANAATAGLFDPEDRPEILWNYLGRQTAARQSAWGPAEEADALAVGPEPDAPLAYPLQVDAEVEQGPDGPELAASFLWAG
;
A
#
# COMPACT_ATOMS: atom_id res chain seq x y z
N ALA A 1 24.94 -13.18 10.43
CA ALA A 1 23.56 -12.71 10.67
C ALA A 1 23.06 -12.06 9.39
N GLY A 2 21.79 -12.23 9.04
CA GLY A 2 21.19 -11.74 7.80
C GLY A 2 19.72 -12.14 7.74
N LEU A 3 19.00 -11.72 6.69
CA LEU A 3 17.55 -11.92 6.61
C LEU A 3 17.11 -13.39 6.71
N LEU A 4 17.90 -14.35 6.20
CA LEU A 4 17.60 -15.78 6.35
C LEU A 4 17.67 -16.27 7.80
N ALA A 5 18.60 -15.73 8.59
CA ALA A 5 18.68 -16.03 10.03
C ALA A 5 17.56 -15.32 10.79
N GLU A 6 17.24 -14.08 10.40
CA GLU A 6 16.13 -13.32 10.99
C GLU A 6 14.79 -14.01 10.73
N ALA A 7 14.57 -14.58 9.54
CA ALA A 7 13.35 -15.32 9.20
C ALA A 7 13.08 -16.51 10.15
N GLN A 8 14.13 -17.06 10.77
CA GLN A 8 14.05 -18.18 11.72
C GLN A 8 14.07 -17.72 13.19
N SER A 9 14.18 -16.42 13.46
CA SER A 9 14.29 -15.91 14.82
C SER A 9 12.97 -16.09 15.58
N ALA A 10 13.07 -16.29 16.90
CA ALA A 10 11.88 -16.44 17.76
C ALA A 10 10.93 -15.23 17.65
N ARG A 11 11.50 -14.03 17.46
CA ARG A 11 10.74 -12.79 17.27
C ARG A 11 9.91 -12.83 15.99
N ARG A 12 10.47 -13.31 14.87
CA ARG A 12 9.72 -13.47 13.62
C ARG A 12 8.68 -14.56 13.69
N THR A 13 9.02 -15.72 14.23
CA THR A 13 8.04 -16.81 14.35
C THR A 13 6.86 -16.44 15.24
N ALA A 14 7.05 -15.55 16.22
CA ALA A 14 5.96 -15.03 17.07
C ALA A 14 4.96 -14.14 16.31
N GLU A 15 5.30 -13.65 15.11
CA GLU A 15 4.39 -12.88 14.26
C GLU A 15 3.53 -13.76 13.34
N LEU A 16 3.78 -15.07 13.28
CA LEU A 16 3.15 -15.98 12.31
C LEU A 16 1.62 -15.93 12.33
N ASP A 17 1.01 -16.06 13.50
CA ASP A 17 -0.46 -16.08 13.64
C ASP A 17 -1.09 -14.77 13.15
N ARG A 18 -0.41 -13.64 13.37
CA ARG A 18 -0.86 -12.36 12.84
C ARG A 18 -0.88 -12.39 11.32
N TRP A 19 0.22 -12.79 10.69
CA TRP A 19 0.33 -12.74 9.24
C TRP A 19 -0.60 -13.73 8.54
N LEU A 20 -0.83 -14.90 9.13
CA LEU A 20 -1.85 -15.84 8.66
C LEU A 20 -3.27 -15.22 8.76
N ALA A 21 -3.57 -14.56 9.87
CA ALA A 21 -4.88 -13.90 10.05
C ALA A 21 -5.09 -12.73 9.08
N GLU A 22 -4.07 -11.88 8.87
CA GLU A 22 -4.14 -10.77 7.93
C GLU A 22 -4.36 -11.28 6.49
N SER A 23 -3.61 -12.31 6.06
CA SER A 23 -3.78 -12.95 4.74
C SER A 23 -5.17 -13.56 4.54
N ALA A 24 -5.64 -14.36 5.48
CA ALA A 24 -6.91 -15.10 5.36
C ALA A 24 -8.16 -14.19 5.29
N THR A 25 -8.04 -12.91 5.64
CA THR A 25 -9.15 -11.95 5.59
C THR A 25 -9.31 -11.26 4.24
N GLY A 26 -8.40 -11.51 3.29
CA GLY A 26 -8.46 -11.03 1.91
C GLY A 26 -9.57 -11.71 1.11
N GLY A 27 -10.82 -11.35 1.37
CA GLY A 27 -11.95 -11.78 0.54
C GLY A 27 -11.93 -11.10 -0.84
N ARG A 28 -12.82 -11.54 -1.73
CA ARG A 28 -13.07 -10.90 -3.03
C ARG A 28 -14.10 -9.78 -2.90
N LEU A 29 -13.60 -8.57 -2.67
CA LEU A 29 -14.38 -7.34 -2.60
C LEU A 29 -14.71 -6.82 -4.01
N LEU A 30 -13.69 -6.68 -4.85
CA LEU A 30 -13.71 -5.98 -6.14
C LEU A 30 -14.05 -6.90 -7.31
N THR A 31 -13.55 -8.14 -7.30
CA THR A 31 -13.68 -9.06 -8.42
C THR A 31 -14.59 -10.24 -8.11
N ASP A 32 -15.19 -10.83 -9.14
CA ASP A 32 -15.92 -12.10 -9.00
C ASP A 32 -15.05 -13.31 -9.41
N ARG A 33 -13.88 -13.08 -10.02
CA ARG A 33 -12.93 -14.10 -10.49
C ARG A 33 -11.50 -13.74 -10.13
N ALA A 34 -10.64 -14.75 -10.03
CA ALA A 34 -9.19 -14.52 -9.97
C ALA A 34 -8.70 -13.93 -11.30
N LEU A 35 -7.52 -13.32 -11.28
CA LEU A 35 -6.84 -12.88 -12.50
C LEU A 35 -6.52 -14.07 -13.41
N ASP A 36 -6.67 -13.85 -14.71
CA ASP A 36 -6.29 -14.77 -15.77
C ASP A 36 -4.96 -14.27 -16.35
N PRO A 37 -3.82 -14.94 -16.09
CA PRO A 37 -2.51 -14.46 -16.50
C PRO A 37 -2.33 -14.38 -18.02
N ALA A 38 -3.20 -15.03 -18.81
CA ALA A 38 -3.17 -14.93 -20.27
C ALA A 38 -3.99 -13.74 -20.81
N ARG A 39 -4.84 -13.12 -20.00
CA ARG A 39 -5.74 -12.03 -20.41
C ARG A 39 -5.49 -10.73 -19.65
N ASP A 40 -5.24 -10.83 -18.36
CA ASP A 40 -5.03 -9.72 -17.46
C ASP A 40 -3.53 -9.43 -17.39
N THR A 41 -3.06 -8.68 -18.39
CA THR A 41 -1.65 -8.35 -18.62
C THR A 41 -1.46 -6.84 -18.54
N VAL A 42 -0.20 -6.40 -18.49
CA VAL A 42 0.15 -4.98 -18.56
C VAL A 42 -0.44 -4.32 -19.81
N ALA A 43 -0.45 -5.01 -20.96
CA ALA A 43 -0.98 -4.49 -22.21
C ALA A 43 -2.50 -4.27 -22.21
N THR A 44 -3.25 -5.07 -21.44
CA THR A 44 -4.72 -4.98 -21.36
C THR A 44 -5.20 -4.19 -20.16
N ALA A 45 -4.29 -3.79 -19.28
CA ALA A 45 -4.59 -3.01 -18.09
C ALA A 45 -5.21 -1.65 -18.46
N ARG A 46 -6.19 -1.24 -17.65
CA ARG A 46 -6.76 0.11 -17.70
C ARG A 46 -6.14 0.95 -16.59
N ARG A 47 -6.03 2.24 -16.86
CA ARG A 47 -5.48 3.22 -15.91
C ARG A 47 -6.37 4.44 -15.79
N LEU A 48 -6.53 4.92 -14.56
CA LEU A 48 -7.16 6.19 -14.23
C LEU A 48 -6.26 6.92 -13.24
N THR A 49 -5.89 8.16 -13.56
CA THR A 49 -5.19 9.03 -12.61
C THR A 49 -6.11 10.17 -12.20
N VAL A 50 -6.26 10.35 -10.90
CA VAL A 50 -6.98 11.48 -10.30
C VAL A 50 -5.97 12.38 -9.59
N ARG A 51 -6.25 13.69 -9.58
CA ARG A 51 -5.40 14.68 -8.92
C ARG A 51 -6.23 15.56 -8.00
N LEU A 52 -5.63 15.92 -6.86
CA LEU A 52 -6.14 16.98 -5.98
C LEU A 52 -5.40 18.28 -6.29
N SER A 53 -6.12 19.40 -6.21
CA SER A 53 -5.51 20.73 -6.30
C SER A 53 -4.50 20.94 -5.17
N ALA A 54 -3.59 21.89 -5.35
CA ALA A 54 -2.64 22.29 -4.31
C ALA A 54 -3.33 22.67 -2.99
N GLU A 55 -4.41 23.44 -3.07
CA GLU A 55 -5.24 23.84 -1.92
C GLU A 55 -5.76 22.65 -1.10
N ARG A 56 -6.15 21.55 -1.78
CA ARG A 56 -6.64 20.33 -1.11
C ARG A 56 -5.51 19.43 -0.64
N THR A 57 -4.38 19.46 -1.34
CA THR A 57 -3.21 18.65 -1.02
C THR A 57 -2.46 19.18 0.20
N GLU A 58 -2.31 20.50 0.33
CA GLU A 58 -1.52 21.11 1.40
C GLU A 58 -1.95 20.67 2.82
N PRO A 59 -3.25 20.68 3.20
CA PRO A 59 -3.69 20.19 4.50
C PRO A 59 -3.41 18.69 4.71
N LEU A 60 -3.48 17.88 3.66
CA LEU A 60 -3.18 16.43 3.73
C LEU A 60 -1.70 16.16 3.99
N LEU A 61 -0.81 17.06 3.58
CA LEU A 61 0.63 16.95 3.81
C LEU A 61 1.07 17.54 5.16
N THR A 62 0.24 18.39 5.77
CA THR A 62 0.63 19.20 6.93
C THR A 62 -0.33 19.06 8.10
N ALA A 63 -1.44 19.80 8.07
CA ALA A 63 -2.36 19.97 9.19
C ALA A 63 -2.99 18.65 9.65
N VAL A 64 -3.38 17.76 8.72
CA VAL A 64 -4.03 16.49 9.07
C VAL A 64 -3.05 15.53 9.76
N PRO A 65 -1.88 15.18 9.18
CA PRO A 65 -0.88 14.38 9.89
C PRO A 65 -0.49 14.98 11.25
N GLN A 66 -0.33 16.31 11.33
CA GLN A 66 0.02 16.99 12.57
C GLN A 66 -1.06 16.83 13.65
N ALA A 67 -2.33 17.03 13.30
CA ALA A 67 -3.45 16.95 14.25
C ALA A 67 -3.65 15.54 14.84
N PHE A 68 -3.24 14.51 14.11
CA PHE A 68 -3.38 13.12 14.54
C PHE A 68 -2.07 12.49 15.02
N HIS A 69 -0.95 13.21 14.97
CA HIS A 69 0.40 12.67 15.16
C HIS A 69 0.69 11.49 14.23
N GLY A 70 0.20 11.58 13.01
CA GLY A 70 0.25 10.53 12.01
C GLY A 70 1.14 10.89 10.83
N THR A 71 0.98 10.12 9.77
CA THR A 71 1.64 10.31 8.48
C THR A 71 0.64 10.66 7.39
N VAL A 72 1.14 11.09 6.23
CA VAL A 72 0.32 11.24 5.02
C VAL A 72 -0.31 9.89 4.66
N ASN A 73 0.46 8.80 4.74
CA ASN A 73 -0.01 7.46 4.41
C ASN A 73 -1.19 7.01 5.28
N ASP A 74 -1.19 7.35 6.58
CA ASP A 74 -2.32 7.07 7.48
C ASP A 74 -3.62 7.70 6.96
N THR A 75 -3.51 8.95 6.48
CA THR A 75 -4.65 9.71 5.94
C THR A 75 -5.13 9.11 4.63
N LEU A 76 -4.22 8.76 3.73
CA LEU A 76 -4.55 8.20 2.43
C LEU A 76 -5.17 6.79 2.54
N LEU A 77 -4.62 5.94 3.41
CA LEU A 77 -5.18 4.61 3.68
C LEU A 77 -6.55 4.69 4.37
N THR A 78 -6.77 5.71 5.20
CA THR A 78 -8.10 5.98 5.76
C THR A 78 -9.10 6.34 4.65
N ALA A 79 -8.70 7.22 3.73
CA ALA A 79 -9.54 7.57 2.59
C ALA A 79 -9.85 6.35 1.70
N LEU A 80 -8.86 5.48 1.46
CA LEU A 80 -9.04 4.24 0.72
C LEU A 80 -10.05 3.30 1.40
N ALA A 81 -9.89 3.07 2.72
CA ALA A 81 -10.78 2.21 3.49
C ALA A 81 -12.24 2.72 3.48
N LEU A 82 -12.42 4.04 3.63
CA LEU A 82 -13.73 4.68 3.57
C LEU A 82 -14.35 4.58 2.16
N ALA A 83 -13.56 4.82 1.11
CA ALA A 83 -14.02 4.72 -0.28
C ALA A 83 -14.43 3.28 -0.63
N ALA A 84 -13.63 2.30 -0.23
CA ALA A 84 -13.92 0.88 -0.43
C ALA A 84 -15.18 0.45 0.33
N GLY A 85 -15.34 0.88 1.59
CA GLY A 85 -16.53 0.58 2.38
C GLY A 85 -17.81 1.17 1.81
N ASP A 86 -17.79 2.45 1.40
CA ASP A 86 -18.94 3.08 0.72
C ASP A 86 -19.25 2.38 -0.61
N TRP A 87 -18.23 2.07 -1.40
CA TRP A 87 -18.40 1.34 -2.66
C TRP A 87 -19.03 -0.04 -2.43
N ALA A 88 -18.53 -0.82 -1.46
CA ALA A 88 -19.04 -2.15 -1.13
C ALA A 88 -20.54 -2.09 -0.80
N ALA A 89 -20.91 -1.15 0.06
CA ALA A 89 -22.28 -0.96 0.49
C ALA A 89 -23.22 -0.50 -0.65
N ARG A 90 -22.74 0.33 -1.58
CA ARG A 90 -23.49 0.71 -2.80
C ARG A 90 -23.71 -0.47 -3.75
N HIS A 91 -22.86 -1.48 -3.71
CA HIS A 91 -22.95 -2.68 -4.56
C HIS A 91 -23.51 -3.91 -3.83
N GLY A 92 -24.04 -3.74 -2.61
CA GLY A 92 -24.62 -4.85 -1.84
C GLY A 92 -23.59 -5.92 -1.42
N LYS A 93 -22.30 -5.59 -1.42
CA LYS A 93 -21.23 -6.47 -0.94
C LYS A 93 -21.18 -6.37 0.60
N PRO A 94 -20.81 -7.45 1.31
CA PRO A 94 -20.72 -7.44 2.77
C PRO A 94 -19.65 -6.44 3.23
N ALA A 95 -19.90 -5.77 4.36
CA ALA A 95 -18.91 -4.94 5.05
C ALA A 95 -17.96 -5.82 5.88
N ASN A 96 -17.33 -6.82 5.25
CA ASN A 96 -16.32 -7.68 5.87
C ASN A 96 -14.96 -6.97 6.05
N GLY A 97 -14.81 -5.86 5.33
CA GLY A 97 -13.69 -4.97 5.43
C GLY A 97 -12.72 -5.04 4.27
N LEU A 98 -11.81 -4.08 4.23
CA LEU A 98 -10.77 -3.96 3.24
C LEU A 98 -9.46 -4.49 3.83
N THR A 99 -8.93 -5.55 3.23
CA THR A 99 -7.52 -5.94 3.40
C THR A 99 -6.79 -5.53 2.13
N VAL A 100 -5.61 -4.94 2.30
CA VAL A 100 -4.73 -4.52 1.21
C VAL A 100 -3.34 -5.09 1.43
N ASP A 101 -2.62 -5.34 0.36
CA ASP A 101 -1.17 -5.48 0.43
C ASP A 101 -0.54 -4.08 0.40
N LEU A 102 0.32 -3.78 1.36
CA LEU A 102 1.03 -2.51 1.48
C LEU A 102 2.49 -2.68 1.04
N GLU A 103 2.95 -1.78 0.18
CA GLU A 103 4.38 -1.64 -0.09
C GLU A 103 5.08 -0.82 0.98
N GLY A 104 6.18 -1.35 1.50
CA GLY A 104 7.14 -0.66 2.34
C GLY A 104 8.49 -0.55 1.65
N HIS A 105 9.35 0.35 2.12
CA HIS A 105 10.67 0.55 1.53
C HIS A 105 11.63 -0.65 1.75
N GLY A 106 11.33 -1.53 2.72
CA GLY A 106 12.09 -2.72 3.10
C GLY A 106 13.56 -2.48 3.47
N ARG A 107 13.83 -1.31 4.08
CA ARG A 107 15.16 -0.87 4.56
C ARG A 107 15.23 -0.89 6.08
N GLU A 108 14.71 -1.97 6.65
CA GLU A 108 14.72 -2.24 8.09
C GLU A 108 16.14 -2.62 8.54
N GLN A 109 17.01 -1.62 8.64
CA GLN A 109 18.46 -1.79 8.86
C GLN A 109 18.77 -2.39 10.24
N ASP A 110 17.93 -2.11 11.25
CA ASP A 110 18.10 -2.59 12.61
C ASP A 110 17.95 -4.13 12.74
N LEU A 111 17.43 -4.79 11.70
CA LEU A 111 17.27 -6.25 11.67
C LEU A 111 18.57 -7.01 11.44
N VAL A 112 19.54 -6.37 10.80
CA VAL A 112 20.81 -6.99 10.46
C VAL A 112 21.93 -6.15 11.06
N PRO A 113 22.57 -6.59 12.15
CA PRO A 113 23.63 -5.83 12.79
C PRO A 113 24.72 -5.41 11.81
N GLY A 114 24.96 -4.09 11.73
CA GLY A 114 25.96 -3.49 10.85
C GLY A 114 25.51 -3.28 9.40
N ALA A 115 24.24 -3.52 9.06
CA ALA A 115 23.70 -3.17 7.75
C ALA A 115 23.52 -1.64 7.63
N ASP A 116 24.12 -1.07 6.59
CA ASP A 116 23.82 0.28 6.12
C ASP A 116 23.24 0.18 4.71
N LEU A 117 21.94 0.48 4.62
CA LEU A 117 21.19 0.48 3.38
C LEU A 117 20.93 1.89 2.88
N THR A 118 21.44 2.95 3.50
CA THR A 118 21.09 4.33 3.14
C THR A 118 21.45 4.70 1.70
N ARG A 119 22.50 4.09 1.14
CA ARG A 119 22.99 4.34 -0.22
C ARG A 119 22.98 3.11 -1.13
N THR A 120 22.29 2.06 -0.72
CA THR A 120 22.24 0.80 -1.47
C THR A 120 21.14 0.85 -2.53
N VAL A 121 21.51 0.60 -3.78
CA VAL A 121 20.60 0.47 -4.92
C VAL A 121 20.28 -1.00 -5.15
N GLY A 122 19.00 -1.32 -5.27
CA GLY A 122 18.47 -2.66 -5.49
C GLY A 122 16.98 -2.68 -5.25
N TRP A 123 16.34 -3.82 -5.53
CA TRP A 123 14.93 -4.03 -5.19
C TRP A 123 14.81 -4.47 -3.73
N LEU A 124 14.44 -3.52 -2.86
CA LEU A 124 14.31 -3.75 -1.42
C LEU A 124 12.87 -3.76 -0.92
N THR A 125 11.89 -3.44 -1.77
CA THR A 125 10.47 -3.34 -1.41
C THR A 125 9.99 -4.53 -0.60
N SER A 126 9.40 -4.26 0.57
CA SER A 126 8.64 -5.24 1.34
C SER A 126 7.16 -5.13 0.98
N VAL A 127 6.45 -6.25 0.97
CA VAL A 127 4.99 -6.28 0.77
C VAL A 127 4.37 -7.10 1.90
N TYR A 128 3.31 -6.57 2.51
CA TYR A 128 2.61 -7.25 3.59
C TYR A 128 1.11 -6.94 3.60
N PRO A 129 0.26 -7.91 3.98
CA PRO A 129 -1.17 -7.68 4.09
C PRO A 129 -1.48 -6.87 5.35
N LEU A 130 -2.44 -5.95 5.25
CA LEU A 130 -3.01 -5.23 6.38
C LEU A 130 -4.51 -5.03 6.19
N ARG A 131 -5.28 -5.48 7.18
CA ARG A 131 -6.71 -5.21 7.28
C ARG A 131 -6.95 -3.79 7.81
N LEU A 132 -7.58 -2.98 6.99
CA LEU A 132 -7.93 -1.58 7.26
C LEU A 132 -9.35 -1.40 7.81
N THR A 133 -10.07 -2.47 8.14
CA THR A 133 -11.45 -2.35 8.62
C THR A 133 -11.58 -2.40 10.11
N ALA A 134 -12.56 -1.62 10.57
CA ALA A 134 -12.87 -1.32 11.94
C ALA A 134 -14.38 -1.43 12.16
N ASP A 135 -14.78 -1.81 13.38
CA ASP A 135 -16.18 -1.76 13.81
C ASP A 135 -16.57 -0.38 14.36
N SER A 136 -15.61 0.54 14.53
CA SER A 136 -15.81 1.84 15.19
C SER A 136 -16.38 2.94 14.29
N TYR A 137 -16.46 2.70 12.97
CA TYR A 137 -16.99 3.67 12.02
C TYR A 137 -17.85 3.04 10.92
N ASP A 138 -18.87 3.78 10.50
CA ASP A 138 -19.60 3.49 9.26
C ASP A 138 -19.02 4.34 8.13
N ALA A 139 -18.43 3.67 7.13
CA ALA A 139 -17.83 4.31 5.97
C ALA A 139 -18.81 5.25 5.23
N ARG A 140 -20.08 4.86 5.09
CA ARG A 140 -21.10 5.71 4.45
C ARG A 140 -21.45 6.91 5.31
N ALA A 141 -21.52 6.72 6.62
CA ALA A 141 -21.82 7.82 7.53
C ALA A 141 -20.70 8.87 7.53
N VAL A 142 -19.43 8.42 7.49
CA VAL A 142 -18.25 9.30 7.40
C VAL A 142 -18.20 10.00 6.04
N VAL A 143 -18.32 9.27 4.93
CA VAL A 143 -18.35 9.87 3.57
C VAL A 143 -19.52 10.84 3.41
N GLY A 144 -20.67 10.52 4.00
CA GLY A 144 -21.86 11.39 4.03
C GLY A 144 -21.78 12.57 5.00
N GLY A 145 -20.68 12.72 5.76
CA GLY A 145 -20.49 13.82 6.72
C GLY A 145 -21.37 13.74 7.97
N THR A 146 -22.01 12.60 8.23
CA THR A 146 -22.86 12.35 9.40
C THR A 146 -22.11 11.75 10.59
N GLN A 147 -20.89 11.25 10.35
CA GLN A 147 -19.94 10.79 11.37
C GLN A 147 -18.58 11.46 11.17
N ASP A 148 -17.86 11.72 12.27
CA ASP A 148 -16.52 12.29 12.24
C ASP A 148 -15.48 11.32 11.63
N ALA A 149 -14.73 11.81 10.65
CA ALA A 149 -13.65 11.06 10.00
C ALA A 149 -12.43 10.83 10.92
N GLY A 150 -12.30 11.62 11.98
CA GLY A 150 -11.20 11.49 12.94
C GLY A 150 -11.18 10.16 13.69
N ALA A 151 -12.35 9.55 13.94
CA ALA A 151 -12.43 8.21 14.52
C ALA A 151 -11.82 7.15 13.58
N ALA A 152 -12.18 7.19 12.29
CA ALA A 152 -11.64 6.29 11.28
C ALA A 152 -10.11 6.47 11.15
N LEU A 153 -9.65 7.72 11.05
CA LEU A 153 -8.21 8.00 10.93
C LEU A 153 -7.41 7.50 12.13
N LYS A 154 -7.90 7.71 13.36
CA LYS A 154 -7.24 7.21 14.57
C LYS A 154 -7.10 5.68 14.52
N GLU A 155 -8.16 4.97 14.17
CA GLU A 155 -8.09 3.51 14.16
C GLU A 155 -7.16 2.97 13.08
N ILE A 156 -7.26 3.46 11.83
CA ILE A 156 -6.36 3.06 10.75
C ILE A 156 -4.90 3.31 11.13
N LYS A 157 -4.63 4.48 11.70
CA LYS A 157 -3.32 4.86 12.18
C LYS A 157 -2.78 3.90 13.25
N GLU A 158 -3.59 3.51 14.23
CA GLU A 158 -3.14 2.54 15.24
C GLU A 158 -2.94 1.14 14.65
N ARG A 159 -3.69 0.74 13.62
CA ARG A 159 -3.45 -0.52 12.88
C ARG A 159 -2.10 -0.50 12.17
N ILE A 160 -1.80 0.59 11.46
CA ILE A 160 -0.51 0.78 10.78
C ILE A 160 0.63 0.80 11.80
N ARG A 161 0.51 1.56 12.89
CA ARG A 161 1.52 1.61 13.96
C ARG A 161 1.75 0.28 14.65
N GLY A 162 0.72 -0.56 14.72
CA GLY A 162 0.83 -1.89 15.28
C GLY A 162 1.66 -2.85 14.41
N VAL A 163 2.03 -2.49 13.18
CA VAL A 163 2.81 -3.33 12.26
C VAL A 163 4.27 -3.41 12.73
N PRO A 164 4.81 -4.61 13.02
CA PRO A 164 6.21 -4.76 13.41
C PRO A 164 7.15 -4.54 12.21
N ASP A 165 8.19 -3.73 12.41
CA ASP A 165 9.28 -3.45 11.46
C ASP A 165 8.84 -3.28 10.00
N GLY A 166 7.87 -2.39 9.76
CA GLY A 166 7.40 -2.10 8.40
C GLY A 166 6.85 -3.32 7.66
N GLY A 167 6.43 -4.36 8.38
CA GLY A 167 5.76 -5.55 7.85
C GLY A 167 6.68 -6.55 7.13
N ILE A 168 8.00 -6.34 7.16
CA ILE A 168 8.96 -7.23 6.48
C ILE A 168 8.89 -8.70 6.95
N GLY A 169 8.42 -8.94 8.18
CA GLY A 169 8.19 -10.26 8.73
C GLY A 169 7.24 -11.12 7.88
N ALA A 170 6.24 -10.53 7.23
CA ALA A 170 5.31 -11.26 6.36
C ALA A 170 6.05 -11.96 5.21
N GLY A 171 6.90 -11.23 4.49
CA GLY A 171 7.72 -11.78 3.41
C GLY A 171 8.76 -12.79 3.90
N LEU A 172 9.39 -12.52 5.05
CA LEU A 172 10.37 -13.45 5.64
C LEU A 172 9.75 -14.80 5.99
N LEU A 173 8.58 -14.80 6.63
CA LEU A 173 7.89 -16.03 7.02
C LEU A 173 7.27 -16.75 5.82
N ARG A 174 6.78 -16.02 4.82
CA ARG A 174 6.14 -16.60 3.64
C ARG A 174 7.14 -17.18 2.64
N TYR A 175 8.29 -16.54 2.44
CA TYR A 175 9.21 -16.87 1.35
C TYR A 175 10.60 -17.32 1.80
N ALA A 176 11.05 -16.94 3.00
CA ALA A 176 12.42 -17.19 3.45
C ALA A 176 12.52 -18.20 4.62
N ASN A 177 11.40 -18.64 5.18
CA ASN A 177 11.35 -19.63 6.26
C ASN A 177 10.65 -20.92 5.80
N ALA A 178 11.42 -21.99 5.64
CA ALA A 178 10.92 -23.27 5.16
C ALA A 178 9.89 -23.95 6.09
N ALA A 179 9.89 -23.63 7.39
CA ALA A 179 8.96 -24.20 8.35
C ALA A 179 7.58 -23.54 8.30
N THR A 180 7.50 -22.28 7.85
CA THR A 180 6.25 -21.49 7.83
C THR A 180 5.71 -21.24 6.43
N ALA A 181 6.55 -21.29 5.40
CA ALA A 181 6.16 -20.98 4.01
C ALA A 181 4.94 -21.78 3.53
N GLY A 182 4.86 -23.07 3.89
CA GLY A 182 3.75 -23.95 3.50
C GLY A 182 2.43 -23.70 4.22
N LEU A 183 2.37 -22.77 5.18
CA LEU A 183 1.16 -22.42 5.92
C LEU A 183 0.36 -21.29 5.26
N PHE A 184 0.97 -20.54 4.34
CA PHE A 184 0.31 -19.46 3.62
C PHE A 184 -0.37 -19.99 2.36
N ASP A 185 -1.67 -19.76 2.21
CA ASP A 185 -2.37 -20.05 0.97
C ASP A 185 -1.93 -19.05 -0.12
N PRO A 186 -1.52 -19.51 -1.32
CA PRO A 186 -1.29 -18.62 -2.46
C PRO A 186 -2.51 -17.77 -2.84
N GLU A 187 -3.73 -18.27 -2.61
CA GLU A 187 -5.00 -17.60 -2.92
C GLU A 187 -5.40 -16.53 -1.90
N ASP A 188 -4.80 -16.53 -0.70
CA ASP A 188 -5.06 -15.57 0.39
C ASP A 188 -4.35 -14.21 0.15
N ARG A 189 -4.35 -13.74 -1.10
CA ARG A 189 -3.79 -12.44 -1.47
C ARG A 189 -4.88 -11.37 -1.54
N PRO A 190 -4.67 -10.20 -0.91
CA PRO A 190 -5.54 -9.06 -1.11
C PRO A 190 -5.69 -8.68 -2.59
N GLU A 191 -6.87 -8.17 -2.97
CA GLU A 191 -7.11 -7.71 -4.34
C GLU A 191 -6.48 -6.36 -4.67
N ILE A 192 -6.08 -5.61 -3.64
CA ILE A 192 -5.54 -4.26 -3.76
C ILE A 192 -4.10 -4.25 -3.28
N LEU A 193 -3.19 -3.80 -4.14
CA LEU A 193 -1.86 -3.34 -3.76
C LEU A 193 -1.88 -1.82 -3.60
N TRP A 194 -1.37 -1.33 -2.48
CA TRP A 194 -1.21 0.08 -2.21
C TRP A 194 0.26 0.47 -2.06
N ASN A 195 0.63 1.55 -2.72
CA ASN A 195 1.95 2.15 -2.64
C ASN A 195 1.86 3.67 -2.49
N TYR A 196 2.62 4.23 -1.56
CA TYR A 196 2.79 5.68 -1.45
C TYR A 196 4.26 6.02 -1.71
N LEU A 197 4.51 6.59 -2.89
CA LEU A 197 5.85 6.92 -3.39
C LEU A 197 6.47 8.14 -2.66
N GLY A 198 5.69 8.81 -1.83
CA GLY A 198 6.13 10.01 -1.12
C GLY A 198 6.00 11.26 -1.98
N ARG A 199 6.89 12.21 -1.71
CA ARG A 199 6.89 13.52 -2.36
C ARG A 199 8.09 13.68 -3.25
N GLN A 200 7.84 13.99 -4.52
CA GLN A 200 8.86 14.47 -5.43
C GLN A 200 9.18 15.92 -5.05
N THR A 201 10.40 16.18 -4.56
CA THR A 201 10.79 17.50 -4.04
C THR A 201 11.38 18.42 -5.10
N ALA A 202 11.98 17.84 -6.15
CA ALA A 202 12.57 18.57 -7.26
C ALA A 202 11.59 18.68 -8.43
N ALA A 203 11.39 19.91 -8.93
CA ALA A 203 10.67 20.08 -10.20
C ALA A 203 11.47 19.45 -11.33
N ARG A 204 10.78 18.91 -12.34
CA ARG A 204 11.41 18.28 -13.53
C ARG A 204 12.48 19.15 -14.19
N GLN A 205 12.27 20.47 -14.22
CA GLN A 205 13.18 21.44 -14.85
C GLN A 205 14.17 22.11 -13.87
N SER A 206 14.29 21.60 -12.64
CA SER A 206 15.24 22.14 -11.67
C SER A 206 16.65 21.60 -11.88
N ALA A 207 17.68 22.31 -11.39
CA ALA A 207 19.08 21.88 -11.49
C ALA A 207 19.38 20.51 -10.85
N TRP A 208 18.49 20.02 -9.98
CA TRP A 208 18.53 18.71 -9.34
C TRP A 208 17.29 17.85 -9.68
N GLY A 209 16.57 18.19 -10.74
CA GLY A 209 15.46 17.39 -11.26
C GLY A 209 15.95 16.16 -12.03
N PRO A 210 15.03 15.25 -12.39
CA PRO A 210 15.33 14.17 -13.35
C PRO A 210 15.95 14.75 -14.63
N ALA A 211 17.00 14.08 -15.15
CA ALA A 211 17.57 14.44 -16.44
C ALA A 211 16.52 14.33 -17.55
N GLU A 212 16.63 15.12 -18.62
CA GLU A 212 15.68 15.07 -19.75
C GLU A 212 15.63 13.66 -20.38
N GLU A 213 16.75 12.94 -20.34
CA GLU A 213 16.90 11.58 -20.85
C GLU A 213 16.45 10.50 -19.86
N ALA A 214 16.02 10.84 -18.64
CA ALA A 214 15.62 9.87 -17.63
C ALA A 214 14.47 8.98 -18.13
N ASP A 215 13.52 9.56 -18.86
CA ASP A 215 12.40 8.83 -19.45
C ASP A 215 12.86 7.90 -20.60
N ALA A 216 13.99 8.20 -21.26
CA ALA A 216 14.55 7.35 -22.33
C ALA A 216 15.26 6.09 -21.78
N LEU A 217 15.63 6.09 -20.50
CA LEU A 217 16.19 4.96 -19.77
C LEU A 217 15.13 4.17 -18.99
N ALA A 218 13.90 4.67 -18.93
CA ALA A 218 12.80 3.99 -18.29
C ALA A 218 12.46 2.72 -19.10
N VAL A 219 12.87 1.57 -18.59
CA VAL A 219 12.39 0.29 -19.10
C VAL A 219 10.94 0.15 -18.61
N GLY A 220 10.01 0.33 -19.54
CA GLY A 220 8.59 0.09 -19.27
C GLY A 220 8.34 -1.37 -18.89
N PRO A 221 7.26 -1.66 -18.15
CA PRO A 221 6.88 -3.03 -17.85
C PRO A 221 6.65 -3.82 -19.14
N GLU A 222 7.05 -5.10 -19.13
CA GLU A 222 6.83 -6.03 -20.24
C GLU A 222 5.33 -6.13 -20.54
N PRO A 223 4.86 -5.80 -21.77
CA PRO A 223 3.44 -5.75 -22.09
C PRO A 223 2.69 -7.06 -21.81
N ASP A 224 3.32 -8.19 -22.06
CA ASP A 224 2.72 -9.52 -21.88
C ASP A 224 2.86 -10.03 -20.44
N ALA A 225 3.49 -9.27 -19.53
CA ALA A 225 3.58 -9.68 -18.14
C ALA A 225 2.18 -9.68 -17.48
N PRO A 226 1.83 -10.72 -16.72
CA PRO A 226 0.56 -10.79 -16.02
C PRO A 226 0.49 -9.74 -14.91
N LEU A 227 -0.71 -9.19 -14.68
CA LEU A 227 -0.95 -8.34 -13.53
C LEU A 227 -0.83 -9.15 -12.24
N ALA A 228 -0.20 -8.58 -11.22
CA ALA A 228 -0.03 -9.22 -9.93
C ALA A 228 -1.25 -9.02 -9.00
N TYR A 229 -2.01 -7.95 -9.22
CA TYR A 229 -3.17 -7.57 -8.40
C TYR A 229 -4.34 -7.09 -9.28
N PRO A 230 -5.58 -7.42 -8.91
CA PRO A 230 -6.77 -6.86 -9.55
C PRO A 230 -6.81 -5.35 -9.60
N LEU A 231 -6.37 -4.70 -8.53
CA LEU A 231 -6.23 -3.25 -8.44
C LEU A 231 -4.89 -2.89 -7.82
N GLN A 232 -4.13 -2.03 -8.49
CA GLN A 232 -2.96 -1.36 -7.94
C GLN A 232 -3.27 0.12 -7.78
N VAL A 233 -2.89 0.69 -6.64
CA VAL A 233 -3.06 2.10 -6.33
C VAL A 233 -1.72 2.68 -5.92
N ASP A 234 -1.18 3.52 -6.80
CA ASP A 234 0.03 4.30 -6.53
C ASP A 234 -0.37 5.74 -6.22
N ALA A 235 0.05 6.24 -5.06
CA ALA A 235 -0.13 7.62 -4.66
C ALA A 235 1.22 8.34 -4.58
N GLU A 236 1.28 9.56 -5.10
CA GLU A 236 2.47 10.39 -5.05
C GLU A 236 2.12 11.88 -4.97
N VAL A 237 3.06 12.68 -4.48
CA VAL A 237 2.95 14.13 -4.51
C VAL A 237 3.91 14.68 -5.54
N GLU A 238 3.35 15.28 -6.58
CA GLU A 238 4.06 15.98 -7.64
C GLU A 238 4.13 17.49 -7.31
N GLN A 239 5.13 18.19 -7.84
CA GLN A 239 5.16 19.66 -7.76
C GLN A 239 4.42 20.25 -8.95
N GLY A 240 3.25 20.83 -8.70
CA GLY A 240 2.45 21.56 -9.67
C GLY A 240 2.80 23.06 -9.72
N PRO A 241 2.21 23.81 -10.67
CA PRO A 241 2.48 25.24 -10.83
C PRO A 241 2.00 26.08 -9.64
N ASP A 242 0.93 25.65 -8.97
CA ASP A 242 0.31 26.36 -7.85
C ASP A 242 0.71 25.78 -6.48
N GLY A 243 1.55 24.74 -6.46
CA GLY A 243 1.99 24.05 -5.24
C GLY A 243 2.01 22.52 -5.38
N PRO A 244 2.18 21.78 -4.27
CA PRO A 244 2.21 20.32 -4.29
C PRO A 244 0.82 19.75 -4.63
N GLU A 245 0.76 18.80 -5.57
CA GLU A 245 -0.48 18.12 -5.97
C GLU A 245 -0.40 16.62 -5.68
N LEU A 246 -1.38 16.08 -4.96
CA LEU A 246 -1.51 14.64 -4.78
C LEU A 246 -2.09 14.02 -6.05
N ALA A 247 -1.36 13.09 -6.65
CA ALA A 247 -1.82 12.23 -7.73
C ALA A 247 -2.02 10.80 -7.20
N ALA A 248 -3.16 10.19 -7.54
CA ALA A 248 -3.40 8.77 -7.31
C ALA A 248 -3.70 8.09 -8.65
N SER A 249 -2.90 7.09 -9.00
CA SER A 249 -3.04 6.27 -10.20
C SER A 249 -3.62 4.91 -9.82
N PHE A 250 -4.74 4.57 -10.44
CA PHE A 250 -5.41 3.29 -10.32
C PHE A 250 -5.14 2.48 -11.57
N LEU A 251 -4.61 1.27 -11.42
CA LEU A 251 -4.37 0.33 -12.52
C LEU A 251 -5.12 -0.97 -12.24
N TRP A 252 -5.90 -1.45 -13.21
CA TRP A 252 -6.71 -2.66 -13.03
C TRP A 252 -6.86 -3.47 -14.33
N ALA A 253 -7.24 -4.74 -14.18
CA ALA A 253 -7.50 -5.64 -15.31
C ALA A 253 -8.67 -5.15 -16.19
N GLY A 254 -8.51 -5.23 -17.51
CA GLY A 254 -9.41 -4.63 -18.51
C GLY A 254 -10.66 -5.41 -18.89
#